data_AF-A0A660DYF5-F1
#
_entry.id   AF-A0A660DYF5-F1
#
_cell.length_a   1.000
_cell.length_b   1.000
_cell.length_c   1.000
_cell.angle_alpha   90.00
_cell.angle_beta   90.00
_cell.angle_gamma   90.00
#
_symmetry.space_group_name_H-M   'P 1'
#
loop_
_entity.id
_entity.type
_entity.pdbx_description
1 polymer ?
#
loop_
_entity_poly.entity_id
_entity_poly.type
_entity_poly.pdbx_seq_one_letter_code
_entity_poly.pdbx_strand_id
1 'polypeptide(L)'
;MDTFTTFIQQLDQTLAQSQVTPTTVYVPVTFSWQQQHLQVEMPSLRTSFNQGANAFGVADILDRIRQLVGIELMEKPQSQWLRHATAKALTITIHKVVRVIPVDMQVYGV
;
A
#
# COMPACT_ATOMS: atom_id res chain seq x y z
N MET A 1 -22.62 2.38 -5.44
CA MET A 1 -21.33 2.10 -4.77
C MET A 1 -20.65 3.43 -4.53
N ASP A 2 -20.12 3.64 -3.33
CA ASP A 2 -19.32 4.86 -3.06
C ASP A 2 -17.91 4.74 -3.68
N THR A 3 -17.29 5.89 -3.93
CA THR A 3 -15.97 6.01 -4.57
C THR A 3 -14.90 5.17 -3.86
N PHE A 4 -14.95 5.12 -2.53
CA PHE A 4 -13.97 4.37 -1.73
C PHE A 4 -14.13 2.87 -1.89
N THR A 5 -15.36 2.35 -1.87
CA THR A 5 -15.65 0.93 -2.08
C THR A 5 -15.20 0.49 -3.46
N THR A 6 -15.46 1.29 -4.50
CA THR A 6 -14.99 1.00 -5.86
C THR A 6 -13.46 0.99 -5.93
N PHE A 7 -12.80 1.96 -5.29
CA PHE A 7 -11.34 1.99 -5.18
C PHE A 7 -10.79 0.73 -4.48
N ILE A 8 -11.36 0.31 -3.35
CA ILE A 8 -10.90 -0.87 -2.61
C ILE A 8 -11.12 -2.16 -3.42
N GLN A 9 -12.22 -2.26 -4.17
CA GLN A 9 -12.44 -3.43 -5.05
C GLN A 9 -11.41 -3.52 -6.17
N GLN A 10 -11.11 -2.39 -6.83
CA GLN A 10 -10.08 -2.34 -7.86
C GLN A 10 -8.69 -2.61 -7.28
N LEU A 11 -8.42 -2.12 -6.07
CA LEU A 11 -7.19 -2.40 -5.33
C LEU A 11 -7.06 -3.91 -5.07
N ASP A 12 -8.09 -4.54 -4.53
CA ASP A 12 -8.09 -5.98 -4.22
C ASP A 12 -7.88 -6.83 -5.49
N GLN A 13 -8.52 -6.45 -6.60
CA GLN A 13 -8.29 -7.09 -7.91
C GLN A 13 -6.85 -6.96 -8.40
N THR A 14 -6.27 -5.76 -8.28
CA THR A 14 -4.89 -5.49 -8.70
C THR A 14 -3.89 -6.26 -7.83
N LEU A 15 -4.13 -6.32 -6.52
CA LEU A 15 -3.28 -7.05 -5.58
C LEU A 15 -3.33 -8.57 -5.82
N ALA A 16 -4.50 -9.11 -6.17
CA ALA A 16 -4.63 -10.53 -6.50
C ALA A 16 -3.82 -10.97 -7.74
N GLN A 17 -3.46 -10.02 -8.61
CA GLN A 17 -2.66 -10.26 -9.82
C GLN A 17 -1.17 -9.97 -9.63
N SER A 18 -0.76 -9.49 -8.45
CA SER A 18 0.63 -9.10 -8.20
C SER A 18 1.54 -10.33 -8.14
N GLN A 19 2.62 -10.30 -8.93
CA GLN A 19 3.66 -11.33 -8.89
C GLN A 19 4.54 -11.14 -7.66
N VAL A 20 4.90 -12.26 -7.02
CA VAL A 20 5.78 -12.27 -5.85
C VAL A 20 7.17 -12.73 -6.30
N THR A 21 8.17 -11.92 -5.98
CA THR A 21 9.60 -12.18 -6.21
C THR A 21 10.32 -12.46 -4.88
N PRO A 22 11.55 -13.02 -4.90
CA PRO A 22 12.34 -13.24 -3.69
C PRO A 22 12.68 -11.94 -2.91
N THR A 23 12.66 -10.81 -3.60
CA THR A 23 12.90 -9.44 -3.11
C THR A 23 11.60 -8.72 -2.72
N THR A 24 10.46 -9.40 -2.78
CA THR A 24 9.18 -8.80 -2.39
C THR A 24 9.11 -8.58 -0.88
N VAL A 25 8.74 -7.37 -0.49
CA VAL A 25 8.37 -7.00 0.87
C VAL A 25 6.88 -6.76 0.97
N TYR A 26 6.31 -7.06 2.14
CA TYR A 26 4.87 -6.95 2.40
C TYR A 26 4.62 -5.84 3.39
N VAL A 27 4.00 -4.75 2.92
CA VAL A 27 3.77 -3.56 3.72
C VAL A 27 2.30 -3.45 4.08
N PRO A 28 1.94 -3.48 5.38
CA PRO A 28 0.59 -3.15 5.82
C PRO A 28 0.30 -1.67 5.55
N VAL A 29 -0.78 -1.41 4.82
CA VAL A 29 -1.24 -0.06 4.47
C VAL A 29 -2.67 0.12 4.91
N THR A 30 -2.91 1.17 5.68
CA THR A 30 -4.26 1.60 6.07
C THR A 30 -4.75 2.63 5.08
N PHE A 31 -5.91 2.36 4.47
CA PHE A 31 -6.63 3.28 3.60
C PHE A 31 -7.85 3.79 4.37
N SER A 32 -7.98 5.11 4.50
CA SER A 32 -9.12 5.74 5.15
C SER A 32 -9.71 6.81 4.24
N TRP A 33 -11.02 6.83 4.05
CA TRP A 33 -11.72 7.89 3.31
C TRP A 33 -12.43 8.84 4.27
N GLN A 34 -12.01 10.10 4.27
CA GLN A 34 -12.60 11.12 5.12
C GLN A 34 -12.56 12.47 4.42
N GLN A 35 -13.61 13.28 4.57
CA GLN A 35 -13.67 14.64 4.01
C GLN A 35 -13.35 14.72 2.49
N GLN A 36 -13.77 13.71 1.72
CA GLN A 36 -13.46 13.58 0.28
C GLN A 36 -11.96 13.38 -0.05
N HIS A 37 -11.19 12.91 0.92
CA HIS A 37 -9.78 12.59 0.79
C HIS A 37 -9.50 11.13 1.10
N LEU A 38 -8.61 10.53 0.31
CA LEU A 38 -8.03 9.22 0.63
C LEU A 38 -6.76 9.47 1.45
N GLN A 39 -6.81 9.09 2.72
CA GLN A 39 -5.64 8.99 3.57
C GLN A 39 -5.04 7.60 3.45
N VAL A 40 -3.72 7.55 3.28
CA VAL A 40 -2.93 6.32 3.16
C VAL A 40 -1.85 6.35 4.23
N GLU A 41 -1.83 5.36 5.11
CA GLU A 41 -0.88 5.26 6.21
C GLU A 41 -0.08 3.95 6.11
N MET A 42 1.23 4.02 6.31
CA MET A 42 2.17 2.89 6.37
C MET A 42 2.83 2.87 7.74
N PRO A 43 2.18 2.29 8.77
CA PRO A 43 2.65 2.39 10.15
C PRO A 43 4.05 1.78 10.37
N SER A 44 4.39 0.71 9.65
CA SER A 44 5.70 0.07 9.72
C SER A 44 6.84 0.97 9.27
N LEU A 45 6.55 1.93 8.38
CA LEU A 45 7.50 2.89 7.85
C LEU A 45 7.31 4.28 8.46
N ARG A 46 6.41 4.44 9.44
CA ARG A 46 6.08 5.72 10.10
C ARG A 46 5.79 6.86 9.12
N THR A 47 5.19 6.52 7.97
CA THR A 47 4.89 7.49 6.90
C THR A 47 3.41 7.42 6.51
N SER A 48 2.92 8.51 5.95
CA SER A 48 1.55 8.63 5.45
C SER A 48 1.46 9.71 4.38
N PHE A 49 0.43 9.64 3.56
CA PHE A 49 0.10 10.73 2.64
C PHE A 49 -1.41 10.83 2.46
N ASN A 50 -1.86 12.04 2.09
CA ASN A 50 -3.23 12.31 1.70
C ASN A 50 -3.31 12.49 0.20
N GLN A 51 -4.43 12.06 -0.34
CA GLN A 51 -4.78 12.21 -1.74
C GLN A 51 -6.13 12.95 -1.82
N GLY A 52 -6.24 13.90 -2.76
CA GLY A 52 -7.37 14.82 -2.97
C GLY A 52 -8.71 14.14 -3.31
N ALA A 53 -9.58 14.83 -4.06
CA ALA A 53 -10.79 14.25 -4.68
C ALA A 53 -10.65 13.97 -6.20
N ASN A 54 -9.57 14.45 -6.83
CA ASN A 54 -9.30 14.32 -8.26
C ASN A 54 -8.88 12.90 -8.68
N ALA A 55 -9.83 12.03 -9.05
CA ALA A 55 -9.62 10.78 -9.80
C ALA A 55 -8.25 10.09 -9.57
N PHE A 56 -8.12 9.38 -8.44
CA PHE A 56 -6.90 8.63 -8.13
C PHE A 56 -7.06 7.20 -8.62
N GLY A 57 -6.27 6.82 -9.61
CA GLY A 57 -6.20 5.43 -10.03
C GLY A 57 -5.55 4.59 -8.94
N VAL A 58 -6.00 3.34 -8.81
CA VAL A 58 -5.30 2.34 -7.99
C VAL A 58 -3.83 2.24 -8.36
N ALA A 59 -3.49 2.35 -9.65
CA ALA A 59 -2.11 2.37 -10.13
C ALA A 59 -1.28 3.51 -9.51
N ASP A 60 -1.77 4.75 -9.58
CA ASP A 60 -1.05 5.92 -9.05
C ASP A 60 -0.80 5.81 -7.54
N ILE A 61 -1.81 5.34 -6.79
CA ILE A 61 -1.70 5.13 -5.35
C ILE A 61 -0.69 4.03 -5.03
N LEU A 62 -0.76 2.90 -5.75
CA LEU A 62 0.18 1.80 -5.56
C LEU A 62 1.61 2.21 -5.90
N ASP A 63 1.81 2.97 -6.99
CA ASP A 63 3.13 3.41 -7.40
C ASP A 63 3.72 4.39 -6.39
N ARG A 64 2.91 5.32 -5.86
CA ARG A 64 3.34 6.21 -4.77
C ARG A 64 3.70 5.44 -3.50
N ILE A 65 2.90 4.45 -3.11
CA ILE A 65 3.20 3.56 -1.97
C ILE A 65 4.53 2.84 -2.22
N ARG A 66 4.68 2.18 -3.37
CA ARG A 66 5.88 1.42 -3.74
C ARG A 66 7.12 2.31 -3.73
N GLN A 67 7.02 3.53 -4.25
CA GLN A 67 8.12 4.49 -4.26
C GLN A 67 8.54 4.88 -2.84
N LEU A 68 7.57 5.20 -1.95
CA LEU A 68 7.87 5.52 -0.55
C LEU A 68 8.49 4.34 0.19
N VAL A 69 7.99 3.13 -0.05
CA VAL A 69 8.55 1.89 0.51
C VAL A 69 9.97 1.65 0.01
N GLY A 70 10.20 1.79 -1.30
CA GLY A 70 11.50 1.63 -1.93
C GLY A 70 12.55 2.57 -1.35
N ILE A 71 12.21 3.86 -1.25
CA ILE A 71 13.07 4.89 -0.67
C ILE A 71 13.38 4.60 0.81
N GLU A 72 12.39 4.20 1.60
CA GLU A 72 12.58 3.93 3.03
C GLU A 72 13.41 2.66 3.29
N LEU A 73 13.35 1.67 2.40
CA LEU A 73 13.99 0.38 2.59
C LEU A 73 15.32 0.22 1.84
N MET A 74 15.60 1.03 0.81
CA MET A 74 16.86 0.95 0.05
C MET A 74 18.10 1.23 0.92
N GLU A 75 17.95 2.02 1.99
CA GLU A 75 19.04 2.30 2.94
C GLU A 75 19.14 1.27 4.07
N LYS A 76 18.19 0.32 4.16
CA LYS A 76 18.12 -0.65 5.26
C LYS A 76 18.68 -2.01 4.83
N PRO A 77 19.40 -2.71 5.72
CA PRO A 77 19.87 -4.06 5.44
C PRO A 77 18.68 -5.00 5.19
N GLN A 78 18.87 -5.95 4.28
CA GLN A 78 17.83 -6.92 3.88
C GLN A 78 17.21 -7.73 5.03
N SER A 79 17.93 -7.86 6.17
CA SER A 79 17.43 -8.51 7.38
C SER A 79 16.33 -7.72 8.11
N GLN A 80 16.21 -6.42 7.84
CA GLN A 80 15.18 -5.54 8.38
C GLN A 80 13.96 -5.39 7.45
N TRP A 81 14.01 -6.01 6.27
CA TRP A 81 12.90 -5.99 5.32
C TRP A 81 11.73 -6.84 5.82
N LEU A 82 10.51 -6.33 5.64
CA LEU A 82 9.27 -7.03 6.01
C LEU A 82 8.95 -8.12 4.98
N ARG A 83 9.70 -9.22 5.01
CA ARG A 83 9.52 -10.37 4.10
C ARG A 83 8.27 -11.21 4.40
N HIS A 84 7.66 -10.98 5.56
CA HIS A 84 6.39 -11.58 5.94
C HIS A 84 5.43 -10.50 6.43
N ALA A 85 4.20 -10.54 5.94
CA ALA A 85 3.15 -9.66 6.43
C ALA A 85 2.82 -9.99 7.88
N THR A 86 3.21 -9.12 8.81
CA THR A 86 2.83 -9.25 10.24
C THR A 86 1.39 -8.83 10.50
N ALA A 87 0.77 -8.11 9.56
CA ALA A 87 -0.63 -7.70 9.63
C ALA A 87 -1.49 -8.45 8.61
N LYS A 88 -2.73 -8.74 9.00
CA LYS A 88 -3.74 -9.31 8.10
C LYS A 88 -4.54 -8.19 7.43
N ALA A 89 -4.96 -8.42 6.18
CA ALA A 89 -5.96 -7.56 5.55
C ALA A 89 -7.23 -7.54 6.43
N LEU A 90 -7.75 -6.35 6.70
CA LEU A 90 -8.85 -6.15 7.63
C LEU A 90 -9.73 -4.99 7.16
N THR A 91 -11.04 -5.19 7.11
CA THR A 91 -12.00 -4.09 6.95
C THR A 91 -12.42 -3.63 8.35
N ILE A 92 -12.07 -2.39 8.71
CA ILE A 92 -12.40 -1.81 10.02
C ILE A 92 -13.77 -1.15 9.96
N THR A 93 -14.00 -0.33 8.93
CA THR A 93 -15.29 0.28 8.61
C THR A 93 -15.49 0.31 7.09
N ILE A 94 -16.66 0.73 6.63
CA ILE A 94 -16.92 0.94 5.19
C ILE A 94 -15.99 1.99 4.57
N HIS A 95 -15.38 2.88 5.36
CA HIS A 95 -14.45 3.93 4.90
C HIS A 95 -13.02 3.74 5.43
N LYS A 96 -12.70 2.59 6.03
CA LYS A 96 -11.38 2.35 6.59
C LYS A 96 -11.00 0.88 6.51
N VAL A 97 -9.93 0.57 5.78
CA VAL A 97 -9.44 -0.79 5.59
C VAL A 97 -7.92 -0.86 5.70
N VAL A 98 -7.42 -2.05 6.02
CA VAL A 98 -6.01 -2.40 5.95
C VAL A 98 -5.84 -3.41 4.82
N ARG A 99 -4.84 -3.17 3.96
CA ARG A 99 -4.40 -4.12 2.92
C ARG A 99 -2.89 -4.31 3.02
N VAL A 100 -2.43 -5.47 2.57
CA VAL A 100 -1.02 -5.78 2.49
C VAL A 100 -0.59 -5.53 1.05
N ILE A 101 0.35 -4.61 0.86
CA ILE A 101 0.85 -4.22 -0.46
C ILE A 101 2.19 -4.92 -0.68
N PRO A 102 2.31 -5.78 -1.71
CA PRO A 102 3.59 -6.33 -2.12
C PRO A 102 4.38 -5.25 -2.87
N VAL A 103 5.65 -5.08 -2.51
CA VAL A 103 6.59 -4.19 -3.18
C VAL A 103 7.81 -4.99 -3.56
N ASP A 104 8.11 -5.06 -4.85
CA ASP A 104 9.33 -5.70 -5.33
C ASP A 104 10.51 -4.74 -5.19
N MET A 105 11.46 -5.11 -4.32
CA MET A 105 12.65 -4.28 -4.08
C MET A 105 13.66 -4.35 -5.23
N GLN A 106 13.57 -5.32 -6.14
CA GLN A 106 14.50 -5.44 -7.27
C GLN A 106 14.50 -4.19 -8.17
N VAL A 107 13.35 -3.50 -8.28
CA VAL A 107 13.22 -2.25 -9.04
C VAL A 107 14.15 -1.14 -8.52
N TYR A 108 14.56 -1.21 -7.26
CA TYR A 108 15.43 -0.23 -6.60
C TYR A 108 16.92 -0.65 -6.57
N GLY A 109 17.29 -1.74 -7.26
CA GLY A 109 18.69 -2.17 -7.40
C GLY A 109 19.30 -2.83 -6.16
N VAL A 110 18.45 -3.40 -5.29
CA VAL A 110 18.82 -4.10 -4.04
C VAL A 110 18.55 -5.60 -4.06
#